data_AF-K2FJA1-F1
#
_entry.id   AF-K2FJA1-F1
#
_cell.length_a   1.000
_cell.length_b   1.000
_cell.length_c   1.000
_cell.angle_alpha   90.00
_cell.angle_beta   90.00
_cell.angle_gamma   90.00
#
_symmetry.space_group_name_H-M   'P 1'
#
loop_
_entity.id
_entity.type
_entity.pdbx_description
1 polymer ?
#
loop_
_entity_poly.entity_id
_entity_poly.type
_entity_poly.pdbx_seq_one_letter_code
_entity_poly.pdbx_strand_id
1 'polypeptide(L)'
;MNILGFILILSVFIAILLGGHFFIYFSVVKFLAITSLGAKVWLGGGLLFLSVSFVLSSILAHYSEGLLARIIYSVFSFWLGMGWNLIMAFVVSWLVVGTAKMAGQSFDYKYLMVFSIIFMLVFSIWGAWNVYNPRIKNVTVKIKNLPQEWRDKKVIQLSDVHLGHIYGKKFLTKIVNKVNAQNPDMVFITGDLFDGMDGSLSQLTGPLGGIKAPQGVYFITGNHEYLPGHS
;
A
#
# COMPACT_ATOMS: atom_id res chain seq x y z
N MET A 1 -3.65 -24.22 7.04
CA MET A 1 -2.75 -24.46 5.89
C MET A 1 -1.76 -25.55 6.28
N ASN A 2 -1.47 -26.54 5.41
CA ASN A 2 -0.48 -27.57 5.74
C ASN A 2 0.95 -27.02 5.59
N ILE A 3 1.93 -27.68 6.21
CA ILE A 3 3.34 -27.25 6.22
C ILE A 3 3.88 -27.08 4.78
N LEU A 4 3.52 -28.01 3.89
CA LEU A 4 3.94 -27.97 2.49
C LEU A 4 3.42 -26.72 1.76
N GLY A 5 2.14 -26.37 1.95
CA GLY A 5 1.54 -25.17 1.39
C GLY A 5 2.17 -23.89 1.93
N PHE A 6 2.48 -23.85 3.22
CA PHE A 6 3.21 -22.72 3.83
C PHE A 6 4.59 -22.53 3.20
N ILE A 7 5.38 -23.60 3.11
CA ILE A 7 6.74 -23.57 2.53
C ILE A 7 6.69 -23.14 1.05
N LEU A 8 5.72 -23.62 0.29
CA LEU A 8 5.55 -23.25 -1.11
C LEU A 8 5.29 -21.74 -1.24
N ILE A 9 4.33 -21.21 -0.49
CA ILE A 9 3.99 -19.77 -0.51
C ILE A 9 5.21 -18.93 -0.12
N LEU A 10 5.91 -19.31 0.95
CA LEU A 10 7.09 -18.60 1.42
C LEU A 10 8.21 -18.61 0.37
N SER A 11 8.44 -19.75 -0.28
CA SER A 11 9.46 -19.89 -1.32
C SER A 11 9.15 -19.02 -2.53
N VAL A 12 7.88 -19.00 -2.98
CA VAL A 12 7.43 -18.13 -4.07
C VAL A 12 7.60 -16.66 -3.71
N PHE A 13 7.21 -16.28 -2.49
CA PHE A 13 7.38 -14.91 -1.99
C PHE A 13 8.85 -14.48 -1.99
N ILE A 14 9.75 -15.31 -1.46
CA ILE A 14 11.20 -15.05 -1.44
C ILE A 14 11.75 -14.97 -2.87
N ALA A 15 11.32 -15.86 -3.77
CA ALA A 15 11.76 -15.85 -5.16
C ALA A 15 11.35 -14.57 -5.89
N ILE A 16 10.12 -14.09 -5.68
CA ILE A 16 9.63 -12.82 -6.23
C ILE A 16 10.43 -11.65 -5.65
N LEU A 17 10.64 -11.64 -4.33
CA LEU A 17 11.35 -10.56 -3.64
C LEU A 17 12.81 -10.45 -4.13
N LEU A 18 13.55 -11.56 -4.11
CA LEU A 18 14.94 -11.60 -4.56
C LEU A 18 15.04 -11.39 -6.08
N GLY A 19 14.12 -11.95 -6.86
CA GLY A 19 14.05 -11.77 -8.30
C GLY A 19 13.82 -10.31 -8.70
N GLY A 20 12.93 -9.60 -7.99
CA GLY A 20 12.71 -8.16 -8.20
C GLY A 20 13.96 -7.33 -7.89
N HIS A 21 14.64 -7.60 -6.78
CA HIS A 21 15.88 -6.90 -6.42
C HIS A 21 17.02 -7.24 -7.40
N PHE A 22 17.12 -8.48 -7.86
CA PHE A 22 18.06 -8.87 -8.90
C PHE A 22 17.75 -8.17 -10.23
N PHE A 23 16.48 -8.02 -10.60
CA PHE A 23 16.09 -7.30 -11.81
C PHE A 23 16.45 -5.81 -11.74
N ILE A 24 16.26 -5.17 -10.58
CA ILE A 24 16.76 -3.81 -10.31
C ILE A 24 18.28 -3.76 -10.47
N TYR A 25 19.00 -4.67 -9.80
CA TYR A 25 20.47 -4.76 -9.89
C TYR A 25 20.93 -4.86 -11.35
N PHE A 26 20.40 -5.82 -12.10
CA PHE A 26 20.73 -6.06 -13.50
C PHE A 26 20.47 -4.81 -14.36
N SER A 27 19.30 -4.18 -14.19
CA SER A 27 18.91 -3.01 -14.97
C SER A 27 19.80 -1.81 -14.66
N VAL A 28 20.10 -1.54 -13.39
CA VAL A 28 21.00 -0.44 -12.98
C VAL A 28 22.42 -0.65 -13.50
N VAL A 29 22.99 -1.86 -13.34
CA VAL A 29 24.33 -2.18 -13.85
C VAL A 29 24.40 -1.98 -15.36
N LYS A 30 23.38 -2.43 -16.10
CA LYS A 30 23.32 -2.28 -17.55
C LYS A 30 23.16 -0.82 -17.96
N PHE A 31 22.21 -0.10 -17.34
CA PHE A 31 21.85 1.24 -17.80
C PHE A 31 22.87 2.31 -17.43
N LEU A 32 23.57 2.13 -16.31
CA LEU A 32 24.69 2.99 -15.91
C LEU A 32 26.06 2.48 -16.42
N ALA A 33 26.07 1.40 -17.20
CA ALA A 33 27.29 0.77 -17.72
C ALA A 33 28.35 0.52 -16.62
N ILE A 34 27.93 0.04 -15.44
CA ILE A 34 28.82 -0.18 -14.30
C ILE A 34 29.79 -1.31 -14.64
N THR A 35 31.08 -0.99 -14.75
CA THR A 35 32.14 -1.97 -15.03
C THR A 35 32.86 -2.45 -13.77
N SER A 36 33.06 -1.56 -12.79
CA SER A 36 33.76 -1.85 -11.53
C SER A 36 33.11 -3.00 -10.75
N LEU A 37 33.92 -4.01 -10.39
CA LEU A 37 33.48 -5.12 -9.55
C LEU A 37 33.06 -4.64 -8.16
N GLY A 38 33.81 -3.71 -7.57
CA GLY A 38 33.48 -3.14 -6.26
C GLY A 38 32.11 -2.46 -6.28
N ALA A 39 31.82 -1.66 -7.30
CA ALA A 39 30.51 -1.01 -7.44
C ALA A 39 29.36 -2.01 -7.60
N LYS A 40 29.58 -3.09 -8.38
CA LYS A 40 28.61 -4.19 -8.52
C LYS A 40 28.36 -4.90 -7.18
N VAL A 41 29.41 -5.22 -6.44
CA VAL A 41 29.30 -5.90 -5.13
C VAL A 41 28.57 -5.04 -4.12
N TRP A 42 28.91 -3.74 -4.02
CA TRP A 42 28.22 -2.81 -3.13
C TRP A 42 26.74 -2.63 -3.49
N LEU A 43 26.42 -2.49 -4.77
CA LEU A 43 25.02 -2.38 -5.23
C LEU A 43 24.23 -3.66 -4.92
N GLY A 44 24.80 -4.83 -5.25
CA GLY A 44 24.17 -6.12 -4.98
C GLY A 44 23.97 -6.36 -3.48
N GLY A 45 25.00 -6.08 -2.67
CA GLY A 45 24.93 -6.19 -1.21
C GLY A 45 23.89 -5.25 -0.59
N GLY A 46 23.82 -4.01 -1.06
CA GLY A 46 22.80 -3.04 -0.62
C GLY A 46 21.38 -3.48 -0.96
N LEU A 47 21.15 -3.98 -2.18
CA LEU A 47 19.83 -4.49 -2.58
C LEU A 47 19.45 -5.77 -1.82
N LEU A 48 20.40 -6.66 -1.55
CA LEU A 48 20.18 -7.84 -0.71
C LEU A 48 19.82 -7.43 0.71
N PHE A 49 20.56 -6.49 1.30
CA PHE A 49 20.24 -5.93 2.61
C PHE A 49 18.81 -5.39 2.65
N LEU A 50 18.42 -4.55 1.69
CA LEU A 50 17.07 -4.00 1.61
C LEU A 50 15.98 -5.09 1.51
N SER A 51 16.23 -6.14 0.74
CA SER A 51 15.30 -7.28 0.63
C SER A 51 15.12 -8.02 1.96
N VAL A 52 16.21 -8.31 2.67
CA VAL A 52 16.18 -9.01 3.97
C VAL A 52 15.58 -8.11 5.04
N SER A 53 15.92 -6.82 5.04
CA SER A 53 15.40 -5.85 6.00
C SER A 53 13.89 -5.69 5.94
N PHE A 54 13.27 -5.78 4.75
CA PHE A 54 11.80 -5.78 4.66
C PHE A 54 11.20 -6.96 5.42
N VAL A 55 11.68 -8.18 5.19
CA VAL A 55 11.19 -9.38 5.87
C VAL A 55 11.39 -9.28 7.39
N LEU A 56 12.58 -8.89 7.83
CA LEU A 56 12.88 -8.70 9.25
C LEU A 56 12.01 -7.62 9.89
N SER A 57 11.76 -6.51 9.17
CA SER A 57 10.90 -5.43 9.66
C SER A 57 9.44 -5.86 9.79
N SER A 58 8.95 -6.72 8.89
CA SER A 58 7.59 -7.27 8.96
C SER A 58 7.44 -8.22 10.15
N ILE A 59 8.45 -9.04 10.43
CA ILE A 59 8.47 -9.91 11.61
C ILE A 59 8.55 -9.05 12.88
N LEU A 60 9.40 -8.03 12.91
CA LEU A 60 9.52 -7.12 14.05
C LEU A 60 8.19 -6.41 14.35
N ALA A 61 7.51 -5.90 13.32
CA ALA A 61 6.21 -5.23 13.47
C ALA A 61 5.10 -6.18 13.95
N HIS A 62 5.23 -7.48 13.69
CA HIS A 62 4.31 -8.47 14.22
C HIS A 62 4.47 -8.69 15.73
N TYR A 63 5.69 -8.60 16.26
CA TYR A 63 5.98 -8.85 17.68
C TYR A 63 6.14 -7.58 18.54
N SER A 64 6.26 -6.40 17.92
CA SER A 64 6.53 -5.16 18.63
C SER A 64 5.68 -4.00 18.10
N GLU A 65 4.89 -3.40 19.00
CA GLU A 65 4.09 -2.21 18.71
C GLU A 65 4.84 -0.88 18.97
N GLY A 66 6.08 -0.93 19.41
CA GLY A 66 6.85 0.25 19.80
C GLY A 66 7.10 1.21 18.63
N LEU A 67 7.18 2.52 18.90
CA LEU A 67 7.40 3.56 17.88
C LEU A 67 8.57 3.22 16.93
N LEU A 68 9.66 2.68 17.47
CA LEU A 68 10.82 2.27 16.69
C LEU A 68 10.49 1.16 15.67
N ALA A 69 9.75 0.13 16.08
CA ALA A 69 9.30 -0.93 15.18
C ALA A 69 8.39 -0.38 14.08
N ARG A 70 7.48 0.56 14.41
CA ARG A 70 6.62 1.23 13.42
C ARG A 70 7.41 2.02 12.40
N ILE A 71 8.42 2.78 12.85
CA ILE A 71 9.30 3.56 11.97
C ILE A 71 10.08 2.64 11.05
N ILE A 72 10.71 1.60 11.61
CA ILE A 72 11.49 0.61 10.85
C ILE A 72 10.63 -0.03 9.76
N TYR A 73 9.45 -0.55 10.12
CA TYR A 73 8.52 -1.16 9.18
C TYR A 73 8.05 -0.17 8.11
N SER A 74 7.73 1.07 8.50
CA SER A 74 7.30 2.11 7.56
C SER A 74 8.39 2.45 6.54
N VAL A 75 9.65 2.55 6.97
CA VAL A 75 10.79 2.85 6.10
C VAL A 75 11.00 1.73 5.07
N PHE A 76 11.03 0.47 5.51
CA PHE A 76 11.26 -0.65 4.60
C PHE A 76 10.05 -0.98 3.73
N SER A 77 8.82 -0.73 4.20
CA SER A 77 7.61 -0.83 3.38
C SER A 77 7.55 0.25 2.31
N PHE A 78 7.96 1.49 2.66
CA PHE A 78 8.06 2.57 1.69
C PHE A 78 9.11 2.28 0.62
N TRP A 79 10.28 1.73 1.02
CA TRP A 79 11.28 1.23 0.07
C TRP A 79 10.67 0.19 -0.88
N LEU A 80 9.95 -0.81 -0.36
CA LEU A 80 9.38 -1.86 -1.21
C LEU A 80 8.40 -1.30 -2.24
N GLY A 81 7.55 -0.34 -1.84
CA GLY A 81 6.64 0.37 -2.74
C GLY A 81 7.38 1.17 -3.84
N MET A 82 8.45 1.89 -3.49
CA MET A 82 9.29 2.58 -4.48
C MET A 82 9.98 1.59 -5.41
N GLY A 83 10.52 0.51 -4.87
CA GLY A 83 11.16 -0.57 -5.64
C GLY A 83 10.21 -1.20 -6.65
N TRP A 84 8.94 -1.41 -6.28
CA TRP A 84 7.91 -1.88 -7.21
C TRP A 84 7.69 -0.90 -8.38
N ASN A 85 7.56 0.39 -8.09
CA ASN A 85 7.43 1.41 -9.15
C ASN A 85 8.67 1.45 -10.06
N LEU A 86 9.87 1.27 -9.50
CA LEU A 86 11.11 1.20 -10.26
C LEU A 86 11.17 -0.05 -11.16
N ILE A 87 10.74 -1.21 -10.66
CA ILE A 87 10.62 -2.45 -11.45
C ILE A 87 9.70 -2.22 -12.65
N MET A 88 8.52 -1.62 -12.43
CA MET A 88 7.58 -1.32 -13.51
C MET A 88 8.20 -0.39 -14.56
N ALA A 89 8.94 0.63 -14.12
CA ALA A 89 9.63 1.54 -15.03
C ALA A 89 10.74 0.83 -15.84
N PHE A 90 11.48 -0.09 -15.22
CA PHE A 90 12.47 -0.91 -15.91
C PHE A 90 11.85 -1.90 -16.88
N VAL A 91 10.71 -2.51 -16.54
CA VAL A 91 9.96 -3.37 -17.49
C VAL A 91 9.60 -2.58 -18.74
N VAL A 92 9.02 -1.37 -18.59
CA VAL A 92 8.72 -0.48 -19.72
C VAL A 92 9.99 -0.13 -20.49
N SER A 93 11.07 0.23 -19.80
CA SER A 93 12.35 0.57 -20.43
C SER A 93 12.93 -0.59 -21.25
N TRP A 94 12.84 -1.83 -20.75
CA TRP A 94 13.31 -3.01 -21.47
C TRP A 94 12.44 -3.36 -22.68
N LEU A 95 11.12 -3.11 -22.61
CA LEU A 95 10.23 -3.23 -23.77
C LEU A 95 10.60 -2.21 -24.86
N VAL A 96 10.91 -0.96 -24.48
CA VAL A 96 11.40 0.07 -25.41
C VAL A 96 12.71 -0.37 -26.07
N VAL A 97 13.66 -0.90 -25.29
CA VAL A 97 14.93 -1.42 -25.82
C VAL A 97 14.71 -2.58 -26.78
N GLY A 98 13.81 -3.51 -26.43
CA GLY A 98 13.51 -4.68 -27.27
C GLY A 98 12.91 -4.27 -28.62
N THR A 99 11.88 -3.41 -28.59
CA THR A 99 11.22 -2.91 -29.80
C THR A 99 12.16 -2.08 -30.68
N ALA A 100 12.99 -1.23 -30.09
CA ALA A 100 13.99 -0.47 -30.82
C ALA A 100 15.00 -1.35 -31.54
N LYS A 101 15.52 -2.38 -30.85
CA LYS A 101 16.45 -3.35 -31.45
C LYS A 101 15.83 -4.08 -32.62
N MET A 102 14.57 -4.48 -32.52
CA MET A 102 13.84 -5.11 -33.63
C MET A 102 13.68 -4.16 -34.82
N ALA A 103 13.59 -2.85 -34.59
CA ALA A 103 13.57 -1.83 -35.63
C ALA A 103 14.98 -1.45 -36.16
N GLY A 104 16.04 -2.14 -35.73
CA GLY A 104 17.42 -1.82 -36.10
C GLY A 104 17.96 -0.54 -35.45
N GLN A 105 17.27 0.00 -34.44
CA GLN A 105 17.64 1.21 -33.72
C GLN A 105 18.42 0.85 -32.44
N SER A 106 19.37 1.71 -32.08
CA SER A 106 20.02 1.67 -30.76
C SER A 106 19.40 2.73 -29.85
N PHE A 107 19.36 2.45 -28.54
CA PHE A 107 18.92 3.41 -27.53
C PHE A 107 20.02 3.61 -26.52
N ASP A 108 20.22 4.87 -26.12
CA ASP A 108 21.09 5.20 -25.01
C ASP A 108 20.37 4.92 -23.68
N TYR A 109 20.93 3.98 -22.91
CA TYR A 109 20.37 3.55 -21.64
C TYR A 109 20.36 4.66 -20.57
N LYS A 110 21.15 5.71 -20.72
CA LYS A 110 21.16 6.85 -19.78
C LYS A 110 19.78 7.52 -19.71
N TYR A 111 19.11 7.72 -20.86
CA TYR A 111 17.77 8.32 -20.88
C TYR A 111 16.72 7.41 -20.24
N LEU A 112 16.87 6.09 -20.41
CA LEU A 112 15.99 5.10 -19.79
C LEU A 112 16.17 5.04 -18.27
N MET A 113 17.39 5.23 -17.77
CA MET A 113 17.65 5.37 -16.35
C MET A 113 17.01 6.63 -15.77
N VAL A 114 17.22 7.79 -16.43
CA VAL A 114 16.61 9.05 -16.01
C VAL A 114 15.08 8.95 -16.00
N PHE A 115 14.50 8.40 -17.07
CA PHE A 115 13.07 8.11 -17.14
C PHE A 115 12.61 7.23 -15.97
N SER A 116 13.31 6.12 -15.71
CA SER A 116 12.94 5.18 -14.65
C SER A 116 12.94 5.81 -13.26
N ILE A 117 13.93 6.66 -12.97
CA ILE A 117 14.00 7.40 -11.69
C ILE A 117 12.88 8.44 -11.59
N ILE A 118 12.62 9.21 -12.64
CA ILE A 118 11.53 10.18 -12.65
C ILE A 118 10.18 9.48 -12.48
N PHE A 119 9.95 8.39 -13.22
CA PHE A 119 8.74 7.58 -13.11
C PHE A 119 8.55 7.07 -11.68
N MET A 120 9.58 6.46 -11.09
CA MET A 120 9.55 5.97 -9.72
C MET A 120 9.18 7.08 -8.73
N LEU A 121 9.81 8.25 -8.82
CA LEU A 121 9.54 9.37 -7.91
C LEU A 121 8.12 9.91 -8.10
N VAL A 122 7.70 10.18 -9.33
CA VAL A 122 6.36 10.72 -9.64
C VAL A 122 5.27 9.77 -9.17
N PHE A 123 5.36 8.47 -9.49
CA PHE A 123 4.35 7.49 -9.10
C PHE A 123 4.34 7.24 -7.60
N SER A 124 5.49 7.28 -6.92
CA SER A 124 5.55 7.12 -5.46
C SER A 124 4.94 8.33 -4.74
N ILE A 125 5.23 9.55 -5.19
CA ILE A 125 4.63 10.78 -4.66
C ILE A 125 3.12 10.81 -4.94
N TRP A 126 2.71 10.49 -6.16
CA TRP A 126 1.31 10.44 -6.55
C TRP A 126 0.53 9.38 -5.77
N GLY A 127 1.11 8.19 -5.59
CA GLY A 127 0.54 7.11 -4.78
C GLY A 127 0.34 7.54 -3.32
N ALA A 128 1.39 8.11 -2.70
CA ALA A 128 1.30 8.64 -1.35
C ALA A 128 0.22 9.73 -1.23
N TRP A 129 0.14 10.64 -2.21
CA TRP A 129 -0.88 11.69 -2.22
C TRP A 129 -2.30 11.13 -2.34
N ASN A 130 -2.53 10.14 -3.21
CA ASN A 130 -3.85 9.52 -3.36
C ASN A 130 -4.29 8.82 -2.07
N VAL A 131 -3.38 8.12 -1.40
CA VAL A 131 -3.62 7.49 -0.11
C VAL A 131 -4.14 8.48 0.93
N TYR A 132 -3.50 9.65 1.06
CA TYR A 132 -3.94 10.69 2.00
C TYR A 132 -5.16 11.50 1.53
N ASN A 133 -5.68 11.24 0.33
CA ASN A 133 -6.81 11.97 -0.25
C ASN A 133 -7.89 11.01 -0.80
N PRO A 134 -8.63 10.32 0.09
CA PRO A 134 -9.74 9.45 -0.32
C PRO A 134 -10.76 10.20 -1.19
N ARG A 135 -11.14 9.62 -2.33
CA ARG A 135 -12.13 10.21 -3.24
C ARG A 135 -13.51 9.69 -2.91
N ILE A 136 -14.52 10.55 -3.04
CA ILE A 136 -15.93 10.16 -2.85
C ILE A 136 -16.42 9.60 -4.19
N LYS A 137 -16.93 8.36 -4.16
CA LYS A 137 -17.57 7.73 -5.31
C LYS A 137 -19.08 7.65 -5.06
N ASN A 138 -19.84 8.43 -5.81
CA ASN A 138 -21.30 8.41 -5.75
C ASN A 138 -21.84 7.31 -6.66
N VAL A 139 -22.64 6.39 -6.11
CA VAL A 139 -23.28 5.31 -6.84
C VAL A 139 -24.78 5.35 -6.56
N THR A 140 -25.59 5.51 -7.60
CA THR A 140 -27.05 5.42 -7.49
C THR A 140 -27.48 3.97 -7.65
N VAL A 141 -27.93 3.36 -6.55
CA VAL A 141 -28.43 1.98 -6.56
C VAL A 141 -29.95 2.01 -6.80
N LYS A 142 -30.41 1.34 -7.86
CA LYS A 142 -31.85 1.21 -8.17
C LYS A 142 -32.38 -0.08 -7.55
N ILE A 143 -33.18 0.04 -6.50
CA ILE A 143 -33.81 -1.11 -5.83
C ILE A 143 -35.27 -1.22 -6.29
N LYS A 144 -35.63 -2.37 -6.86
CA LYS A 144 -37.02 -2.64 -7.25
C LYS A 144 -37.88 -2.73 -5.98
N ASN A 145 -39.04 -2.08 -6.00
CA ASN A 145 -39.98 -2.05 -4.88
C ASN A 145 -39.40 -1.46 -3.58
N LEU A 146 -38.45 -0.51 -3.68
CA LEU A 146 -37.95 0.20 -2.51
C LEU A 146 -39.10 0.95 -1.81
N PRO A 147 -39.30 0.76 -0.49
CA PRO A 147 -40.34 1.46 0.24
C PRO A 147 -40.14 2.98 0.15
N GLN A 148 -41.25 3.72 0.19
CA GLN A 148 -41.24 5.17 -0.05
C GLN A 148 -40.34 5.94 0.92
N GLU A 149 -40.28 5.49 2.18
CA GLU A 149 -39.43 6.07 3.24
C GLU A 149 -37.92 6.00 2.95
N TRP A 150 -37.50 5.09 2.06
CA TRP A 150 -36.11 4.89 1.65
C TRP A 150 -35.75 5.59 0.34
N ARG A 151 -36.71 6.22 -0.34
CA ARG A 151 -36.43 6.99 -1.55
C ARG A 151 -35.57 8.20 -1.22
N ASP A 152 -34.60 8.45 -2.11
CA ASP A 152 -33.66 9.58 -2.04
C ASP A 152 -32.83 9.65 -0.76
N LYS A 153 -32.76 8.55 0.00
CA LYS A 153 -31.88 8.42 1.17
C LYS A 153 -30.42 8.34 0.74
N LYS A 154 -29.58 9.04 1.49
CA LYS A 154 -28.14 9.02 1.27
C LYS A 154 -27.45 8.18 2.32
N VAL A 155 -26.82 7.13 1.85
CA VAL A 155 -26.04 6.22 2.68
C VAL A 155 -24.56 6.39 2.31
N ILE A 156 -23.71 6.53 3.34
CA ILE A 156 -22.26 6.43 3.16
C ILE A 156 -21.80 5.06 3.63
N GLN A 157 -21.00 4.40 2.80
CA GLN A 157 -20.23 3.24 3.17
C GLN A 157 -18.76 3.63 3.33
N LEU A 158 -18.16 3.28 4.47
CA LEU A 158 -16.74 3.34 4.73
C LEU A 158 -16.23 1.91 4.90
N SER A 159 -15.08 1.59 4.33
CA SER A 159 -14.40 0.31 4.54
C SER A 159 -12.89 0.53 4.46
N ASP A 160 -12.11 -0.44 4.96
CA ASP A 160 -10.66 -0.51 4.74
C ASP A 160 -9.93 0.79 5.13
N VAL A 161 -10.33 1.36 6.27
CA VAL A 161 -9.71 2.60 6.77
C VAL A 161 -8.33 2.30 7.36
N HIS A 162 -8.12 1.08 7.89
CA HIS A 162 -6.84 0.58 8.41
C HIS A 162 -6.19 1.54 9.42
N LEU A 163 -6.96 2.02 10.41
CA LEU A 163 -6.42 2.89 11.45
C LEU A 163 -5.36 2.12 12.24
N GLY A 164 -4.14 2.65 12.24
CA GLY A 164 -3.01 1.92 12.81
C GLY A 164 -1.65 2.56 12.65
N HIS A 165 -0.68 1.73 12.30
CA HIS A 165 0.74 2.08 12.19
C HIS A 165 1.00 3.23 11.21
N ILE A 166 0.16 3.36 10.18
CA ILE A 166 0.31 4.33 9.08
C ILE A 166 -0.71 5.48 9.19
N TYR A 167 -1.97 5.18 9.54
CA TYR A 167 -3.04 6.18 9.63
C TYR A 167 -3.46 6.47 11.07
N GLY A 168 -3.36 7.74 11.45
CA GLY A 168 -3.73 8.21 12.80
C GLY A 168 -4.95 9.14 12.84
N LYS A 169 -5.18 9.72 14.02
CA LYS A 169 -6.34 10.59 14.35
C LYS A 169 -6.60 11.72 13.34
N LYS A 170 -5.56 12.36 12.80
CA LYS A 170 -5.70 13.45 11.80
C LYS A 170 -6.33 12.97 10.50
N PHE A 171 -5.94 11.78 10.03
CA PHE A 171 -6.51 11.17 8.83
C PHE A 171 -7.99 10.84 9.05
N LEU A 172 -8.33 10.23 10.19
CA LEU A 172 -9.71 9.92 10.52
C LEU A 172 -10.59 11.17 10.64
N THR A 173 -10.07 12.24 11.24
CA THR A 173 -10.78 13.53 11.32
C THR A 173 -11.12 14.06 9.93
N LYS A 174 -10.19 13.95 8.97
CA LYS A 174 -10.42 14.35 7.58
C LYS A 174 -11.50 13.49 6.91
N ILE A 175 -11.53 12.19 7.18
CA ILE A 175 -12.60 11.29 6.70
C ILE A 175 -13.95 11.71 7.28
N VAL A 176 -14.04 11.89 8.59
CA VAL A 176 -15.29 12.29 9.27
C VAL A 176 -15.82 13.62 8.72
N ASN A 177 -14.95 14.61 8.50
CA ASN A 177 -15.34 15.87 7.87
C ASN A 177 -15.90 15.67 6.45
N LYS A 178 -15.28 14.81 5.64
CA LYS A 178 -15.78 14.48 4.30
C LYS A 178 -17.13 13.76 4.34
N VAL A 179 -17.31 12.84 5.28
CA VAL A 179 -18.58 12.11 5.51
C VAL A 179 -19.68 13.10 5.86
N ASN A 180 -19.46 13.94 6.87
CA ASN A 180 -20.43 14.94 7.30
C ASN A 180 -20.78 15.94 6.19
N ALA A 181 -19.81 16.33 5.35
CA ALA A 181 -20.06 17.23 4.23
C ALA A 181 -21.02 16.66 3.17
N GLN A 182 -21.27 15.34 3.18
CA GLN A 182 -22.27 14.75 2.29
C GLN A 182 -23.69 14.78 2.85
N ASN A 183 -23.89 15.16 4.12
CA ASN A 183 -25.17 15.09 4.82
C ASN A 183 -25.84 13.70 4.69
N PRO A 184 -25.19 12.63 5.18
CA PRO A 184 -25.76 11.28 5.10
C PRO A 184 -26.93 11.10 6.06
N ASP A 185 -27.90 10.28 5.67
CA ASP A 185 -28.93 9.76 6.58
C ASP A 185 -28.34 8.67 7.49
N MET A 186 -27.47 7.82 6.93
CA MET A 186 -26.83 6.67 7.59
C MET A 186 -25.39 6.52 7.16
N VAL A 187 -24.57 5.98 8.08
CA VAL A 187 -23.21 5.57 7.78
C VAL A 187 -23.04 4.10 8.13
N PHE A 188 -22.51 3.31 7.21
CA PHE A 188 -22.08 1.94 7.44
C PHE A 188 -20.56 1.89 7.35
N ILE A 189 -19.93 1.34 8.37
CA ILE A 189 -18.50 1.01 8.39
C ILE A 189 -18.41 -0.51 8.22
N THR A 190 -17.97 -0.97 7.06
CA THR A 190 -18.05 -2.37 6.64
C THR A 190 -16.68 -3.04 6.63
N GLY A 191 -16.03 -3.10 7.79
CA GLY A 191 -14.80 -3.84 8.03
C GLY A 191 -13.50 -3.08 7.82
N ASP A 192 -12.42 -3.66 8.35
CA ASP A 192 -11.03 -3.21 8.26
C ASP A 192 -10.86 -1.73 8.65
N LEU A 193 -11.57 -1.35 9.72
CA LEU A 193 -11.42 -0.05 10.35
C LEU A 193 -10.09 0.05 11.10
N PHE A 194 -9.55 -1.06 11.59
CA PHE A 194 -8.33 -1.12 12.40
C PHE A 194 -7.32 -2.13 11.87
N ASP A 195 -6.04 -1.79 11.94
CA ASP A 195 -4.93 -2.72 11.71
C ASP A 195 -4.36 -3.20 13.05
N GLY A 196 -4.87 -4.34 13.56
CA GLY A 196 -4.24 -5.19 14.59
C GLY A 196 -3.57 -4.49 15.77
N MET A 197 -4.27 -3.59 16.48
CA MET A 197 -3.72 -2.88 17.64
C MET A 197 -4.70 -2.91 18.82
N ASP A 198 -4.37 -3.68 19.84
CA ASP A 198 -5.24 -3.88 21.00
C ASP A 198 -5.04 -2.82 22.11
N GLY A 199 -4.08 -1.89 21.95
CA GLY A 199 -3.68 -0.97 23.02
C GLY A 199 -4.15 0.50 22.92
N SER A 200 -4.51 1.02 21.74
CA SER A 200 -4.72 2.48 21.53
C SER A 200 -6.00 2.85 20.76
N LEU A 201 -6.90 1.88 20.56
CA LEU A 201 -8.13 2.07 19.79
C LEU A 201 -8.97 3.26 20.29
N SER A 202 -9.09 3.42 21.61
CA SER A 202 -9.89 4.49 22.23
C SER A 202 -9.37 5.89 21.92
N GLN A 203 -8.05 6.07 21.78
CA GLN A 203 -7.44 7.37 21.50
C GLN A 203 -7.56 7.77 20.01
N LEU A 204 -7.55 6.78 19.12
CA LEU A 204 -7.61 6.98 17.68
C LEU A 204 -9.03 7.11 17.13
N THR A 205 -10.01 6.46 17.78
CA THR A 205 -11.42 6.42 17.35
C THR A 205 -12.24 7.65 17.73
N GLY A 206 -11.76 8.49 18.64
CA GLY A 206 -12.49 9.69 19.09
C GLY A 206 -13.16 10.51 17.98
N PRO A 207 -12.52 10.76 16.82
CA PRO A 207 -13.17 11.44 15.70
C PRO A 207 -14.44 10.78 15.16
N LEU A 208 -14.60 9.44 15.24
CA LEU A 208 -15.80 8.73 14.77
C LEU A 208 -17.07 9.18 15.49
N GLY A 209 -16.97 9.57 16.77
CA GLY A 209 -18.09 10.14 17.52
C GLY A 209 -18.59 11.48 16.95
N GLY A 210 -17.83 12.12 16.07
CA GLY A 210 -18.23 13.34 15.36
C GLY A 210 -19.05 13.10 14.08
N ILE A 211 -19.32 11.84 13.70
CA ILE A 211 -20.14 11.53 12.53
C ILE A 211 -21.60 11.94 12.80
N LYS A 212 -22.18 12.70 11.87
CA LYS A 212 -23.57 13.16 11.92
C LYS A 212 -24.40 12.35 10.93
N ALA A 213 -25.13 11.37 11.45
CA ALA A 213 -26.02 10.51 10.69
C ALA A 213 -27.32 10.31 11.50
N PRO A 214 -28.44 10.99 11.13
CA PRO A 214 -29.67 11.00 11.94
C PRO A 214 -30.26 9.61 12.21
N GLN A 215 -30.07 8.67 11.29
CA GLN A 215 -30.56 7.29 11.45
C GLN A 215 -29.46 6.34 11.97
N GLY A 216 -28.29 6.86 12.33
CA GLY A 216 -27.25 6.11 13.04
C GLY A 216 -26.00 5.79 12.22
N VAL A 217 -25.02 5.26 12.95
CA VAL A 217 -23.75 4.75 12.43
C VAL A 217 -23.66 3.27 12.80
N TYR A 218 -23.48 2.42 11.81
CA TYR A 218 -23.44 0.97 11.96
C TYR A 218 -22.05 0.46 11.62
N PHE A 219 -21.52 -0.46 12.44
CA PHE A 219 -20.21 -1.06 12.24
C PHE A 219 -20.33 -2.57 12.10
N ILE A 220 -19.63 -3.12 11.11
CA ILE A 220 -19.48 -4.55 10.87
C ILE A 220 -17.97 -4.84 10.86
N THR A 221 -17.54 -5.85 11.58
CA THR A 221 -16.14 -6.29 11.65
C THR A 221 -15.66 -6.87 10.32
N GLY A 222 -14.42 -6.57 9.94
CA GLY A 222 -13.72 -7.19 8.82
C GLY A 222 -12.80 -8.31 9.27
N ASN A 223 -11.92 -8.75 8.36
CA ASN A 223 -10.95 -9.81 8.62
C ASN A 223 -9.76 -9.35 9.45
N HIS A 224 -9.45 -8.05 9.47
CA HIS A 224 -8.40 -7.51 10.34
C HIS A 224 -8.86 -7.32 11.79
N GLU A 225 -10.18 -7.22 12.04
CA GLU A 225 -10.74 -7.21 13.40
C GLU A 225 -10.94 -8.61 13.99
N TYR A 226 -10.89 -9.64 13.16
CA TYR A 226 -10.94 -11.05 13.59
C TYR A 226 -9.52 -11.55 13.85
N LEU A 227 -8.86 -11.05 14.88
CA LEU A 227 -7.67 -11.73 15.41
C LEU A 227 -8.14 -12.82 16.40
N PRO A 228 -8.06 -14.12 16.05
CA PRO A 228 -8.23 -15.20 17.01
C PRO A 228 -6.99 -15.21 17.93
N GLY A 229 -7.03 -14.45 19.02
CA GLY A 229 -5.90 -14.36 19.94
C GLY A 229 -6.15 -13.73 21.31
N HIS A 230 -7.27 -13.04 21.51
CA HIS A 230 -7.56 -12.38 22.80
C HIS A 230 -8.99 -12.67 23.28
N SER A 231 -9.23 -13.94 23.63
CA SER A 231 -10.22 -14.37 24.62
C SER A 231 -9.50 -14.89 25.85
#